data_AF-A0A9D2ISD4-F1
#
_entry.id   AF-A0A9D2ISD4-F1
#
_cell.length_a   1.000
_cell.length_b   1.000
_cell.length_c   1.000
_cell.angle_alpha   90.00
_cell.angle_beta   90.00
_cell.angle_gamma   90.00
#
_symmetry.space_group_name_H-M   'P 1'
#
loop_
_entity.id
_entity.type
_entity.pdbx_description
1 polymer ?
#
loop_
_entity_poly.entity_id
_entity_poly.type
_entity_poly.pdbx_seq_one_letter_code
_entity_poly.pdbx_strand_id
1 'polypeptide(L)'
;MGARKWMKFFSALLCTAGVLLAAAVVQADCDIEQISLHMPDVKIYYRSDTPETSYEAYLGGEALSYEDTAVFEETGEGVEYYLMLDISASIPDAQFENIKAGMLQFLEEKRQNDRIILLTFGNESKVVLNGSETPEAARETIQALTNEDMETVLFQSIVQAADMIDTAAQTEEKRRVIITITDGEDCVTGQATAAEAQNTLKDKGIPLYAFAVDVGKEEFINSFGEFARNTGGTLNIFSQGDSIELFRQIKSVIQKSCVARFHSATNVASNEREDLTVKFLTKKVRKTREVVPTRWYPDTEAPGIVKAEVLGEREIRLTFSESVLGADSQGNYKIEKEGETIPIGSVFYSEEESPSTVLTFEEPLYTGTYTLSFSNITDDSMEKNPLSEPCTIQTEGIEPVEEKSDLEKFLEKWWWLLILIALLIAAGIISTAVVFYRKIKKNKGVIYVDGKATLASNVDVKQHISTRDLPQKKIVLVIRDKVNGKCETNVTINGSLMVGRSGECDVYFDDERMSRQHFALETDGTDVYITDLESHNGTYVNGIRINKRRKLLSGDEIAAGNMEARILW
;
A
#
# COMPACT_ATOMS: atom_id res chain seq x y z
N MET A 1 -52.14 13.40 -92.51
CA MET A 1 -53.10 12.79 -91.57
C MET A 1 -52.57 13.00 -90.16
N GLY A 2 -52.92 14.09 -89.50
CA GLY A 2 -54.04 14.12 -88.55
C GLY A 2 -53.51 13.89 -87.13
N ALA A 3 -52.80 14.87 -86.56
CA ALA A 3 -53.34 15.81 -85.57
C ALA A 3 -53.65 15.18 -84.20
N ARG A 4 -52.69 15.25 -83.27
CA ARG A 4 -52.85 15.73 -81.87
C ARG A 4 -51.57 15.46 -81.08
N LYS A 5 -50.64 16.41 -81.15
CA LYS A 5 -49.56 16.64 -80.19
C LYS A 5 -49.77 18.08 -79.71
N TRP A 6 -49.62 18.32 -78.41
CA TRP A 6 -49.67 19.59 -77.65
C TRP A 6 -50.91 19.81 -76.75
N MET A 7 -50.63 20.38 -75.56
CA MET A 7 -51.42 20.56 -74.32
C MET A 7 -51.43 19.33 -73.38
N LYS A 8 -50.88 19.37 -72.16
CA LYS A 8 -50.77 20.48 -71.19
C LYS A 8 -49.49 20.43 -70.35
N PHE A 9 -49.02 21.64 -70.05
CA PHE A 9 -48.06 22.03 -69.02
C PHE A 9 -48.61 21.82 -67.58
N PHE A 10 -47.69 21.56 -66.65
CA PHE A 10 -47.70 21.94 -65.21
C PHE A 10 -48.85 21.48 -64.29
N SER A 11 -48.59 20.39 -63.55
CA SER A 11 -48.74 20.34 -62.09
C SER A 11 -48.11 19.06 -61.54
N ALA A 12 -46.83 19.09 -61.17
CA ALA A 12 -46.22 18.08 -60.30
C ALA A 12 -44.97 18.69 -59.64
N LEU A 13 -45.22 19.45 -58.58
CA LEU A 13 -44.22 19.90 -57.62
C LEU A 13 -44.32 18.93 -56.42
N LEU A 14 -43.17 18.42 -55.97
CA LEU A 14 -42.93 17.59 -54.78
C LEU A 14 -43.59 16.20 -54.73
N CYS A 15 -42.80 15.17 -55.04
CA CYS A 15 -42.56 14.05 -54.12
C CYS A 15 -41.29 13.32 -54.57
N THR A 16 -40.20 13.64 -53.89
CA THR A 16 -38.93 12.92 -53.91
C THR A 16 -39.16 11.45 -53.57
N ALA A 17 -39.13 10.56 -54.56
CA ALA A 17 -38.93 9.14 -54.32
C ALA A 17 -37.43 8.90 -54.15
N GLY A 18 -36.94 9.15 -52.94
CA GLY A 18 -35.62 8.69 -52.52
C GLY A 18 -35.62 7.16 -52.56
N VAL A 19 -34.83 6.61 -53.48
CA VAL A 19 -34.43 5.20 -53.42
C VAL A 19 -33.43 5.11 -52.27
N LEU A 20 -33.95 4.94 -51.05
CA LEU A 20 -33.17 4.45 -49.92
C LEU A 20 -32.85 2.99 -50.24
N LEU A 21 -31.65 2.74 -50.75
CA LEU A 21 -31.01 1.43 -50.56
C LEU A 21 -30.88 1.28 -49.04
N ALA A 22 -31.82 0.57 -48.42
CA ALA A 22 -31.57 -0.07 -47.15
C ALA A 22 -30.49 -1.12 -47.42
N ALA A 23 -29.23 -0.75 -47.20
CA ALA A 23 -28.20 -1.75 -46.99
C ALA A 23 -28.70 -2.58 -45.82
N ALA A 24 -29.08 -3.83 -46.08
CA ALA A 24 -29.29 -4.81 -45.03
C ALA A 24 -27.97 -4.82 -44.25
N VAL A 25 -28.00 -4.27 -43.04
CA VAL A 25 -26.89 -4.45 -42.09
C VAL A 25 -26.87 -5.94 -41.85
N VAL A 26 -25.92 -6.64 -42.47
CA VAL A 26 -25.52 -7.97 -42.02
C VAL A 26 -25.06 -7.72 -40.59
N GLN A 27 -25.89 -8.11 -39.63
CA GLN A 27 -25.56 -8.04 -38.23
C GLN A 27 -24.36 -8.97 -38.07
N ALA A 28 -23.16 -8.39 -37.94
CA ALA A 28 -21.96 -9.18 -37.79
C ALA A 28 -22.07 -9.93 -36.46
N ASP A 29 -22.14 -11.26 -36.53
CA ASP A 29 -22.15 -12.08 -35.33
C ASP A 29 -20.80 -11.92 -34.62
N CYS A 30 -20.90 -11.43 -33.39
CA CYS A 30 -19.82 -11.25 -32.42
C CYS A 30 -20.35 -11.69 -31.06
N ASP A 31 -20.89 -12.90 -31.01
CA ASP A 31 -21.46 -13.44 -29.78
C ASP A 31 -20.34 -13.91 -28.87
N ILE A 32 -20.32 -13.36 -27.66
CA ILE A 32 -19.35 -13.75 -26.63
C ILE A 32 -19.73 -15.14 -26.12
N GLU A 33 -18.80 -16.07 -26.29
CA GLU A 33 -18.92 -17.47 -25.89
C GLU A 33 -18.38 -17.68 -24.47
N GLN A 34 -17.15 -17.23 -24.20
CA GLN A 34 -16.49 -17.43 -22.91
C GLN A 34 -15.75 -16.16 -22.51
N ILE A 35 -15.71 -15.88 -21.21
CA ILE A 35 -14.89 -14.83 -20.62
C ILE A 35 -13.98 -15.50 -19.59
N SER A 36 -12.66 -15.38 -19.74
CA SER A 36 -11.70 -15.78 -18.71
C SER A 36 -11.14 -14.52 -18.06
N LEU A 37 -11.39 -14.40 -16.75
CA LEU A 37 -10.84 -13.34 -15.91
C LEU A 37 -9.81 -13.97 -14.97
N HIS A 38 -8.54 -13.68 -15.20
CA HIS A 38 -7.45 -14.00 -14.29
C HIS A 38 -6.61 -12.73 -14.15
N MET A 39 -7.05 -11.85 -13.25
CA MET A 39 -6.58 -10.46 -13.20
C MET A 39 -5.05 -10.37 -13.08
N PRO A 40 -4.38 -9.48 -13.84
CA PRO A 40 -4.97 -8.44 -14.71
C PRO A 40 -5.43 -8.94 -16.09
N ASP A 41 -5.19 -10.21 -16.43
CA ASP A 41 -5.47 -10.76 -17.76
C ASP A 41 -6.97 -11.00 -17.98
N VAL A 42 -7.47 -10.47 -19.09
CA VAL A 42 -8.87 -10.62 -19.52
C VAL A 42 -8.89 -11.21 -20.93
N LYS A 43 -9.37 -12.44 -21.07
CA LYS A 43 -9.54 -13.12 -22.37
C LYS A 43 -11.01 -13.26 -22.72
N ILE A 44 -11.37 -12.85 -23.94
CA ILE A 44 -12.74 -12.90 -24.44
C ILE A 44 -12.76 -13.78 -25.68
N TYR A 45 -13.47 -14.90 -25.58
CA TYR A 45 -13.71 -15.80 -26.70
C TYR A 45 -15.06 -15.46 -27.32
N TYR A 46 -15.09 -15.27 -28.62
CA TYR A 46 -16.32 -14.90 -29.32
C TYR A 46 -16.41 -15.55 -30.70
N ARG A 47 -17.64 -15.80 -31.14
CA ARG A 47 -17.90 -16.37 -32.46
C ARG A 47 -17.91 -15.28 -33.52
N SER A 48 -17.15 -15.50 -34.57
CA SER A 48 -17.03 -14.59 -35.71
C SER A 48 -16.32 -15.27 -36.88
N ASP A 49 -16.68 -14.91 -38.12
CA ASP A 49 -15.99 -15.40 -39.33
C ASP A 49 -14.52 -14.95 -39.41
N THR A 50 -14.23 -13.76 -38.89
CA THR A 50 -12.89 -13.15 -38.90
C THR A 50 -12.63 -12.39 -37.59
N PRO A 51 -11.40 -12.38 -37.07
CA PRO A 51 -11.08 -11.55 -35.91
C PRO A 51 -11.40 -10.08 -36.19
N GLU A 52 -11.95 -9.39 -35.19
CA GLU A 52 -12.13 -7.95 -35.21
C GLU A 52 -10.76 -7.26 -35.11
N THR A 53 -10.58 -6.14 -35.81
CA THR A 53 -9.27 -5.46 -35.88
C THR A 53 -9.09 -4.38 -34.82
N SER A 54 -10.18 -3.95 -34.17
CA SER A 54 -10.15 -2.86 -33.20
C SER A 54 -11.25 -3.00 -32.16
N TYR A 55 -10.87 -2.83 -30.89
CA TYR A 55 -11.73 -3.03 -29.73
C TYR A 55 -11.67 -1.84 -28.79
N GLU A 56 -12.77 -1.60 -28.09
CA GLU A 56 -12.75 -0.95 -26.78
C GLU A 56 -13.42 -1.90 -25.79
N ALA A 57 -12.79 -2.14 -24.65
CA ALA A 57 -13.38 -2.96 -23.59
C ALA A 57 -13.30 -2.24 -22.24
N TYR A 58 -14.31 -2.49 -21.40
CA TYR A 58 -14.42 -1.90 -20.07
C TYR A 58 -14.92 -2.96 -19.09
N LEU A 59 -14.32 -3.04 -17.91
CA LEU A 59 -14.72 -3.92 -16.80
C LEU A 59 -15.06 -3.04 -15.59
N GLY A 60 -16.28 -3.13 -15.08
CA GLY A 60 -16.70 -2.31 -13.93
C GLY A 60 -16.77 -0.79 -14.22
N GLY A 61 -16.60 -0.38 -15.49
CA GLY A 61 -16.47 1.01 -15.90
C GLY A 61 -15.02 1.43 -16.22
N GLU A 62 -14.03 0.67 -15.76
CA GLU A 62 -12.61 0.91 -16.02
C GLU A 62 -12.22 0.39 -17.40
N ALA A 63 -11.38 1.14 -18.11
CA ALA A 63 -10.95 0.79 -19.46
C ALA A 63 -9.90 -0.33 -19.44
N LEU A 64 -10.07 -1.32 -20.32
CA LEU A 64 -9.09 -2.39 -20.51
C LEU A 64 -8.15 -2.06 -21.67
N SER A 65 -6.86 -2.34 -21.48
CA SER A 65 -5.83 -2.20 -22.50
C SER A 65 -5.88 -3.39 -23.46
N TYR A 66 -6.13 -3.14 -24.74
CA TYR A 66 -6.11 -4.18 -25.77
C TYR A 66 -4.68 -4.63 -26.08
N GLU A 67 -4.44 -5.95 -26.08
CA GLU A 67 -3.15 -6.55 -26.39
C GLU A 67 -3.15 -7.10 -27.83
N ASP A 68 -3.91 -8.16 -28.08
CA ASP A 68 -3.96 -8.83 -29.37
C ASP A 68 -5.27 -9.58 -29.62
N THR A 69 -5.37 -10.15 -30.82
CA THR A 69 -6.45 -11.04 -31.21
C THR A 69 -5.97 -12.11 -32.17
N ALA A 70 -6.57 -13.29 -32.10
CA ALA A 70 -6.25 -14.41 -32.98
C ALA A 70 -7.47 -15.31 -33.20
N VAL A 71 -7.41 -16.16 -34.22
CA VAL A 71 -8.26 -17.35 -34.26
C VAL A 71 -7.71 -18.35 -33.24
N PHE A 72 -8.59 -18.93 -32.41
CA PHE A 72 -8.18 -19.74 -31.26
C PHE A 72 -7.33 -20.97 -31.68
N GLU A 73 -7.64 -21.61 -32.80
CA GLU A 73 -6.85 -22.73 -33.31
C GLU A 73 -5.36 -22.39 -33.53
N GLU A 74 -5.08 -21.16 -33.96
CA GLU A 74 -3.75 -20.66 -34.31
C GLU A 74 -2.90 -20.34 -33.08
N THR A 75 -3.50 -20.13 -31.90
CA THR A 75 -2.77 -19.84 -30.66
C THR A 75 -1.97 -21.05 -30.15
N GLY A 76 -2.36 -22.26 -30.57
CA GLY A 76 -1.80 -23.51 -30.05
C GLY A 76 -2.24 -23.86 -28.62
N GLU A 77 -3.06 -23.00 -27.98
CA GLU A 77 -3.63 -23.25 -26.66
C GLU A 77 -4.56 -24.49 -26.71
N GLY A 78 -4.53 -25.27 -25.64
CA GLY A 78 -5.37 -26.45 -25.48
C GLY A 78 -6.75 -26.11 -24.91
N VAL A 79 -7.74 -26.95 -25.21
CA VAL A 79 -9.06 -26.87 -24.59
C VAL A 79 -9.21 -27.99 -23.56
N GLU A 80 -9.73 -27.64 -22.38
CA GLU A 80 -10.19 -28.62 -21.40
C GLU A 80 -11.71 -28.77 -21.53
N TYR A 81 -12.14 -29.92 -22.06
CA TYR A 81 -13.54 -30.25 -22.29
C TYR A 81 -14.09 -31.00 -21.08
N TYR A 82 -15.16 -30.48 -20.49
CA TYR A 82 -15.95 -31.15 -19.47
C TYR A 82 -17.16 -31.78 -20.16
N LEU A 83 -17.00 -33.03 -20.59
CA LEU A 83 -18.08 -33.82 -21.17
C LEU A 83 -18.98 -34.31 -20.04
N MET A 84 -20.27 -34.01 -20.13
CA MET A 84 -21.28 -34.46 -19.18
C MET A 84 -22.28 -35.34 -19.91
N LEU A 85 -22.37 -36.60 -19.49
CA LEU A 85 -23.23 -37.60 -20.08
C LEU A 85 -24.35 -38.00 -19.12
N ASP A 86 -25.58 -37.82 -19.57
CA ASP A 86 -26.75 -38.36 -18.92
C ASP A 86 -26.78 -39.90 -19.09
N ILE A 87 -26.83 -40.62 -17.96
CA ILE A 87 -26.90 -42.09 -17.91
C ILE A 87 -28.26 -42.57 -17.38
N SER A 88 -29.30 -41.75 -17.50
CA SER A 88 -30.65 -42.13 -17.15
C SER A 88 -31.30 -43.01 -18.21
N ALA A 89 -32.30 -43.80 -17.78
CA ALA A 89 -33.05 -44.73 -18.61
C ALA A 89 -34.01 -44.02 -19.61
N SER A 90 -34.09 -42.69 -19.61
CA SER A 90 -34.91 -41.92 -20.55
C SER A 90 -34.30 -41.84 -21.95
N ILE A 91 -32.97 -41.97 -22.06
CA ILE A 91 -32.25 -42.02 -23.33
C ILE A 91 -32.34 -43.43 -23.92
N PRO A 92 -32.80 -43.62 -25.18
CA PRO A 92 -32.87 -44.94 -25.80
C PRO A 92 -31.50 -45.60 -25.98
N ASP A 93 -31.38 -46.90 -25.70
CA ASP A 93 -30.11 -47.66 -25.78
C ASP A 93 -29.36 -47.49 -27.10
N ALA A 94 -30.08 -47.52 -28.23
CA ALA A 94 -29.49 -47.34 -29.55
C ALA A 94 -28.84 -45.96 -29.72
N GLN A 95 -29.42 -44.93 -29.08
CA GLN A 95 -28.89 -43.58 -29.09
C GLN A 95 -27.75 -43.43 -28.08
N PHE A 96 -27.85 -44.07 -26.92
CA PHE A 96 -26.77 -44.10 -25.93
C PHE A 96 -25.49 -44.75 -26.48
N GLU A 97 -25.60 -45.90 -27.15
CA GLU A 97 -24.47 -46.55 -27.84
C GLU A 97 -23.88 -45.65 -28.93
N ASN A 98 -24.72 -44.90 -29.64
CA ASN A 98 -24.27 -43.95 -30.64
C ASN A 98 -23.50 -42.78 -30.01
N ILE A 99 -23.99 -42.23 -28.89
CA ILE A 99 -23.29 -41.18 -28.13
C ILE A 99 -21.91 -41.69 -27.67
N LYS A 100 -21.83 -42.91 -27.12
CA LYS A 100 -20.56 -43.55 -26.75
C LYS A 100 -19.60 -43.64 -27.93
N ALA A 101 -20.08 -44.05 -29.11
CA ALA A 101 -19.26 -44.09 -30.32
C ALA A 101 -18.72 -42.70 -30.72
N GLY A 102 -19.55 -41.66 -30.64
CA GLY A 102 -19.13 -40.28 -30.88
C GLY A 102 -18.09 -39.77 -29.89
N MET A 103 -18.25 -40.08 -28.60
CA MET A 103 -17.29 -39.71 -27.55
C MET A 103 -15.94 -40.41 -27.72
N LEU A 104 -15.94 -41.70 -28.10
CA LEU A 104 -14.71 -42.44 -28.39
C LEU A 104 -13.97 -41.80 -29.57
N GLN A 105 -14.67 -41.45 -30.65
CA GLN A 105 -14.07 -40.73 -31.77
C GLN A 105 -13.51 -39.36 -31.35
N PHE A 106 -14.24 -38.64 -30.51
CA PHE A 106 -13.82 -37.34 -29.99
C PHE A 106 -12.52 -37.42 -29.16
N LEU A 107 -12.38 -38.47 -28.34
CA LEU A 107 -11.16 -38.77 -27.61
C LEU A 107 -9.99 -39.12 -28.53
N GLU A 108 -10.22 -39.91 -29.57
CA GLU A 108 -9.19 -40.30 -30.54
C GLU A 108 -8.69 -39.10 -31.35
N GLU A 109 -9.56 -38.14 -31.68
CA GLU A 109 -9.23 -36.96 -32.46
C GLU A 109 -8.65 -35.79 -31.63
N LYS A 110 -8.57 -35.89 -30.30
CA LYS A 110 -8.15 -34.77 -29.43
C LYS A 110 -6.74 -34.26 -29.78
N ARG A 111 -6.51 -32.93 -29.68
CA ARG A 111 -5.16 -32.38 -29.89
C ARG A 111 -4.25 -32.76 -28.72
N GLN A 112 -2.94 -32.59 -28.92
CA GLN A 112 -1.93 -32.88 -27.89
C GLN A 112 -2.16 -32.08 -26.60
N ASN A 113 -2.53 -30.80 -26.72
CA ASN A 113 -2.76 -29.89 -25.59
C ASN A 113 -4.19 -29.97 -25.03
N ASP A 114 -5.08 -30.73 -25.68
CA ASP A 114 -6.46 -30.88 -25.23
C ASP A 114 -6.57 -31.92 -24.11
N ARG A 115 -7.44 -31.62 -23.15
CA ARG A 115 -7.79 -32.50 -22.04
C ARG A 115 -9.29 -32.73 -22.01
N ILE A 116 -9.69 -33.97 -21.75
CA ILE A 116 -11.10 -34.36 -21.71
C ILE A 116 -11.37 -34.96 -20.34
N ILE A 117 -12.33 -34.37 -19.64
CA ILE A 117 -12.86 -34.83 -18.36
C ILE A 117 -14.29 -35.30 -18.65
N LEU A 118 -14.63 -36.51 -18.20
CA LEU A 118 -15.97 -37.08 -18.37
C LEU A 118 -16.65 -37.18 -17.03
N LEU A 119 -17.81 -36.55 -16.92
CA LEU A 119 -18.75 -36.71 -15.84
C LEU A 119 -19.97 -37.47 -16.35
N THR A 120 -20.47 -38.40 -15.56
CA THR A 120 -21.79 -39.00 -15.77
C THR A 120 -22.76 -38.49 -14.72
N PHE A 121 -24.01 -38.31 -15.09
CA PHE A 121 -25.05 -37.95 -14.15
C PHE A 121 -26.33 -38.75 -14.38
N GLY A 122 -26.95 -39.12 -13.29
CA GLY A 122 -28.19 -39.88 -13.22
C GLY A 122 -28.72 -39.78 -11.80
N ASN A 123 -28.64 -40.87 -11.03
CA ASN A 123 -28.96 -40.88 -9.60
C ASN A 123 -27.98 -40.02 -8.79
N GLU A 124 -26.73 -39.95 -9.24
CA GLU A 124 -25.69 -39.08 -8.69
C GLU A 124 -24.79 -38.56 -9.81
N SER A 125 -23.97 -37.56 -9.48
CA SER A 125 -22.97 -37.00 -10.38
C SER A 125 -21.59 -37.57 -10.08
N LYS A 126 -20.92 -38.15 -11.07
CA LYS A 126 -19.64 -38.85 -10.89
C LYS A 126 -18.63 -38.50 -11.96
N VAL A 127 -17.40 -38.22 -11.55
CA VAL A 127 -16.25 -38.11 -12.46
C VAL A 127 -15.81 -39.51 -12.86
N VAL A 128 -15.90 -39.81 -14.15
CA VAL A 128 -15.56 -41.11 -14.75
C VAL A 128 -14.18 -41.07 -15.38
N LEU A 129 -13.82 -39.97 -16.05
CA LEU A 129 -12.48 -39.70 -16.56
C LEU A 129 -12.01 -38.35 -16.02
N ASN A 130 -10.80 -38.29 -15.49
CA ASN A 130 -10.17 -37.05 -15.03
C ASN A 130 -9.13 -36.50 -16.02
N GLY A 131 -8.95 -37.17 -17.17
CA GLY A 131 -8.06 -36.76 -18.25
C GLY A 131 -6.59 -37.13 -18.03
N SER A 132 -6.28 -37.96 -17.03
CA SER A 132 -4.94 -38.53 -16.80
C SER A 132 -4.83 -40.00 -17.23
N GLU A 133 -5.94 -40.60 -17.65
CA GLU A 133 -6.02 -41.98 -18.09
C GLU A 133 -5.30 -42.21 -19.42
N THR A 134 -4.85 -43.45 -19.67
CA THR A 134 -4.34 -43.82 -21.00
C THR A 134 -5.51 -43.91 -22.00
N PRO A 135 -5.28 -43.73 -23.31
CA PRO A 135 -6.33 -43.85 -24.32
C PRO A 135 -7.11 -45.17 -24.24
N GLU A 136 -6.43 -46.27 -23.94
CA GLU A 136 -7.04 -47.59 -23.81
C GLU A 136 -7.94 -47.68 -22.57
N ALA A 137 -7.45 -47.19 -21.41
CA ALA A 137 -8.23 -47.18 -20.17
C ALA A 137 -9.47 -46.26 -20.28
N ALA A 138 -9.32 -45.11 -20.93
CA ALA A 138 -10.44 -44.21 -21.20
C ALA A 138 -11.49 -44.88 -22.10
N ARG A 139 -11.05 -45.59 -23.14
CA ARG A 139 -11.93 -46.34 -24.04
C ARG A 139 -12.69 -47.46 -23.31
N GLU A 140 -12.01 -48.29 -22.54
CA GLU A 140 -12.64 -49.36 -21.76
C GLU A 140 -13.69 -48.80 -20.79
N THR A 141 -13.35 -47.69 -20.12
CA THR A 141 -14.24 -47.03 -19.17
C THR A 141 -15.52 -46.53 -19.84
N ILE A 142 -15.40 -45.86 -21.00
CA ILE A 142 -16.58 -45.38 -21.75
C ILE A 142 -17.43 -46.53 -22.26
N GLN A 143 -16.80 -47.59 -22.78
CA GLN A 143 -17.53 -48.75 -23.29
C GLN A 143 -18.33 -49.46 -22.21
N ALA A 144 -17.83 -49.47 -20.97
CA ALA A 144 -18.48 -50.06 -19.81
C ALA A 144 -19.66 -49.25 -19.26
N LEU A 145 -19.90 -48.01 -19.73
CA LEU A 145 -21.02 -47.20 -19.28
C LEU A 145 -22.36 -47.79 -19.73
N THR A 146 -23.33 -47.73 -18.82
CA THR A 146 -24.74 -48.13 -19.01
C THR A 146 -25.67 -46.99 -18.61
N ASN A 147 -26.87 -46.95 -19.20
CA ASN A 147 -27.90 -45.92 -18.99
C ASN A 147 -29.10 -46.49 -18.19
N GLU A 148 -28.86 -46.91 -16.94
CA GLU A 148 -29.87 -47.60 -16.12
C GLU A 148 -30.44 -46.73 -14.99
N ASP A 149 -29.96 -45.51 -14.82
CA ASP A 149 -30.36 -44.65 -13.71
C ASP A 149 -31.80 -44.16 -13.87
N MET A 150 -32.53 -44.01 -12.76
CA MET A 150 -33.94 -43.63 -12.77
C MET A 150 -34.17 -42.15 -12.51
N GLU A 151 -33.19 -41.47 -11.91
CA GLU A 151 -33.20 -40.04 -11.65
C GLU A 151 -32.17 -39.33 -12.53
N THR A 152 -32.29 -38.01 -12.63
CA THR A 152 -31.37 -37.15 -13.39
C THR A 152 -31.07 -35.91 -12.56
N VAL A 153 -29.81 -35.71 -12.15
CA VAL A 153 -29.35 -34.56 -11.35
C VAL A 153 -28.61 -33.50 -12.20
N LEU A 154 -29.20 -33.11 -13.33
CA LEU A 154 -28.56 -32.29 -14.37
C LEU A 154 -27.93 -31.00 -13.84
N PHE A 155 -28.71 -30.14 -13.18
CA PHE A 155 -28.22 -28.81 -12.79
C PHE A 155 -27.18 -28.88 -11.67
N GLN A 156 -27.31 -29.84 -10.75
CA GLN A 156 -26.31 -30.09 -9.71
C GLN A 156 -24.97 -30.54 -10.31
N SER A 157 -25.00 -31.40 -11.33
CA SER A 157 -23.81 -31.81 -12.06
C SER A 157 -23.14 -30.66 -12.79
N ILE A 158 -23.92 -29.71 -13.32
CA ILE A 158 -23.39 -28.51 -13.99
C ILE A 158 -22.64 -27.63 -12.98
N VAL A 159 -23.23 -27.41 -11.80
CA VAL A 159 -22.57 -26.66 -10.71
C VAL A 159 -21.26 -27.35 -10.30
N GLN A 160 -21.28 -28.67 -10.12
CA GLN A 160 -20.07 -29.44 -9.80
C GLN A 160 -18.98 -29.27 -10.86
N ALA A 161 -19.33 -29.36 -12.15
CA ALA A 161 -18.38 -29.15 -13.25
C ALA A 161 -17.81 -27.72 -13.23
N ALA A 162 -18.64 -26.71 -12.96
CA ALA A 162 -18.21 -25.32 -12.86
C ALA A 162 -17.25 -25.08 -11.67
N ASP A 163 -17.43 -25.78 -10.55
CA ASP A 163 -16.51 -25.73 -9.39
C ASP A 163 -15.18 -26.43 -9.68
N MET A 164 -15.22 -27.55 -10.40
CA MET A 164 -14.01 -28.21 -10.88
C MET A 164 -13.23 -27.33 -11.86
N ILE A 165 -13.92 -26.67 -12.79
CA ILE A 165 -13.33 -25.71 -13.73
C ILE A 165 -12.64 -24.59 -12.99
N ASP A 166 -13.33 -23.96 -12.05
CA ASP A 166 -12.81 -22.84 -11.27
C ASP A 166 -11.57 -23.23 -10.47
N THR A 167 -11.59 -24.41 -9.84
CA THR A 167 -10.42 -24.97 -9.13
C THR A 167 -9.23 -25.18 -10.07
N ALA A 168 -9.45 -25.77 -11.24
CA ALA A 168 -8.39 -25.99 -12.23
C ALA A 168 -7.85 -24.66 -12.79
N ALA A 169 -8.72 -23.67 -12.92
CA ALA A 169 -8.40 -22.35 -13.46
C ALA A 169 -7.52 -21.49 -12.53
N GLN A 170 -7.33 -21.91 -11.27
CA GLN A 170 -6.35 -21.30 -10.37
C GLN A 170 -4.90 -21.67 -10.72
N THR A 171 -4.68 -22.83 -11.35
CA THR A 171 -3.33 -23.38 -11.55
C THR A 171 -2.86 -23.38 -12.99
N GLU A 172 -3.80 -23.44 -13.94
CA GLU A 172 -3.48 -23.48 -15.37
C GLU A 172 -4.49 -22.66 -16.15
N GLU A 173 -4.01 -21.76 -17.01
CA GLU A 173 -4.89 -21.00 -17.91
C GLU A 173 -5.12 -21.80 -19.19
N LYS A 174 -6.37 -22.22 -19.39
CA LYS A 174 -6.85 -22.95 -20.57
C LYS A 174 -8.24 -22.48 -20.93
N ARG A 175 -8.62 -22.63 -22.20
CA ARG A 175 -10.02 -22.52 -22.58
C ARG A 175 -10.79 -23.71 -22.00
N ARG A 176 -11.90 -23.46 -21.31
CA ARG A 176 -12.65 -24.47 -20.57
C ARG A 176 -14.11 -24.39 -20.97
N VAL A 177 -14.65 -25.52 -21.39
CA VAL A 177 -16.01 -25.59 -21.92
C VAL A 177 -16.73 -26.80 -21.34
N ILE A 178 -18.03 -26.64 -21.11
CA ILE A 178 -18.91 -27.75 -20.76
C ILE A 178 -19.66 -28.20 -22.01
N ILE A 179 -19.70 -29.50 -22.26
CA ILE A 179 -20.54 -30.11 -23.29
C ILE A 179 -21.46 -31.10 -22.59
N THR A 180 -22.76 -30.86 -22.60
CA THR A 180 -23.74 -31.67 -21.86
C THR A 180 -24.66 -32.39 -22.82
N ILE A 181 -24.78 -33.70 -22.63
CA ILE A 181 -25.55 -34.61 -23.48
C ILE A 181 -26.67 -35.18 -22.63
N THR A 182 -27.90 -34.82 -22.93
CA THR A 182 -29.10 -35.17 -22.14
C THR A 182 -30.35 -35.04 -23.00
N ASP A 183 -31.45 -35.64 -22.58
CA ASP A 183 -32.78 -35.35 -23.12
C ASP A 183 -33.42 -34.08 -22.52
N GLY A 184 -32.73 -33.43 -21.57
CA GLY A 184 -33.10 -32.14 -20.98
C GLY A 184 -34.02 -32.25 -19.77
N GLU A 185 -34.26 -33.46 -19.25
CA GLU A 185 -35.11 -33.70 -18.09
C GLU A 185 -34.29 -33.62 -16.79
N ASP A 186 -34.75 -32.83 -15.81
CA ASP A 186 -34.25 -32.88 -14.43
C ASP A 186 -35.38 -33.33 -13.52
N CYS A 187 -35.16 -34.44 -12.82
CA CYS A 187 -36.19 -35.18 -12.11
C CYS A 187 -36.14 -34.97 -10.59
N VAL A 188 -35.14 -34.23 -10.07
CA VAL A 188 -34.84 -34.20 -8.63
C VAL A 188 -35.14 -32.85 -8.00
N THR A 189 -36.04 -32.85 -7.02
CA THR A 189 -36.35 -31.65 -6.21
C THR A 189 -35.38 -31.51 -5.03
N GLY A 190 -34.95 -30.28 -4.73
CA GLY A 190 -34.08 -29.98 -3.57
C GLY A 190 -32.58 -30.02 -3.87
N GLN A 191 -32.20 -30.19 -5.13
CA GLN A 191 -30.85 -29.97 -5.66
C GLN A 191 -30.74 -28.59 -6.29
N ALA A 192 -29.58 -28.25 -6.87
CA ALA A 192 -29.40 -27.00 -7.61
C ALA A 192 -30.46 -26.82 -8.71
N THR A 193 -30.94 -25.59 -8.86
CA THR A 193 -31.92 -25.21 -9.87
C THR A 193 -31.27 -24.78 -11.19
N ALA A 194 -32.06 -24.72 -12.27
CA ALA A 194 -31.62 -24.15 -13.54
C ALA A 194 -31.07 -22.72 -13.39
N ALA A 195 -31.72 -21.88 -12.57
CA ALA A 195 -31.28 -20.51 -12.37
C ALA A 195 -29.93 -20.43 -11.63
N GLU A 196 -29.74 -21.26 -10.60
CA GLU A 196 -28.48 -21.35 -9.85
C GLU A 196 -27.35 -21.83 -10.76
N ALA A 197 -27.55 -22.92 -11.50
CA ALA A 197 -26.56 -23.43 -12.44
C ALA A 197 -26.21 -22.40 -13.53
N GLN A 198 -27.21 -21.72 -14.10
CA GLN A 198 -26.98 -20.69 -15.12
C GLN A 198 -26.19 -19.51 -14.55
N ASN A 199 -26.54 -19.04 -13.35
CA ASN A 199 -25.83 -17.93 -12.71
C ASN A 199 -24.38 -18.32 -12.39
N THR A 200 -24.14 -19.52 -11.84
CA THR A 200 -22.78 -20.03 -11.59
C THR A 200 -21.94 -20.05 -12.87
N LEU A 201 -22.50 -20.53 -13.98
CA LEU A 201 -21.79 -20.53 -15.27
C LEU A 201 -21.54 -19.11 -15.81
N LYS A 202 -22.51 -18.21 -15.70
CA LYS A 202 -22.35 -16.80 -16.12
C LYS A 202 -21.28 -16.09 -15.30
N ASP A 203 -21.34 -16.23 -13.97
CA ASP A 203 -20.43 -15.57 -13.03
C ASP A 203 -18.97 -16.03 -13.26
N LYS A 204 -18.79 -17.32 -13.55
CA LYS A 204 -17.49 -17.93 -13.89
C LYS A 204 -17.10 -17.79 -15.37
N GLY A 205 -17.97 -17.22 -16.20
CA GLY A 205 -17.75 -17.02 -17.64
C GLY A 205 -17.64 -18.29 -18.47
N ILE A 206 -18.26 -19.41 -18.05
CA ILE A 206 -18.13 -20.74 -18.65
C ILE A 206 -19.28 -21.02 -19.65
N PRO A 207 -19.00 -21.31 -20.93
CA PRO A 207 -20.03 -21.73 -21.88
C PRO A 207 -20.46 -23.18 -21.66
N LEU A 208 -21.78 -23.41 -21.80
CA LEU A 208 -22.35 -24.75 -21.89
C LEU A 208 -22.90 -25.01 -23.29
N TYR A 209 -22.35 -26.01 -23.97
CA TYR A 209 -22.85 -26.52 -25.24
C TYR A 209 -23.79 -27.69 -24.97
N ALA A 210 -25.08 -27.46 -25.20
CA ALA A 210 -26.14 -28.41 -24.97
C ALA A 210 -26.35 -29.30 -26.18
N PHE A 211 -26.28 -30.61 -25.99
CA PHE A 211 -26.61 -31.59 -26.99
C PHE A 211 -27.88 -32.35 -26.55
N ALA A 212 -29.02 -31.94 -27.09
CA ALA A 212 -30.31 -32.49 -26.73
C ALA A 212 -30.62 -33.77 -27.50
N VAL A 213 -30.98 -34.83 -26.80
CA VAL A 213 -31.47 -36.09 -27.36
C VAL A 213 -32.93 -35.91 -27.74
N ASP A 214 -33.27 -35.99 -29.04
CA ASP A 214 -34.64 -35.82 -29.51
C ASP A 214 -35.51 -37.04 -29.17
N VAL A 215 -36.14 -36.98 -27.99
CA VAL A 215 -37.10 -37.97 -27.49
C VAL A 215 -38.56 -37.47 -27.58
N GLY A 216 -38.83 -36.41 -28.35
CA GLY A 216 -40.19 -35.89 -28.57
C GLY A 216 -40.74 -34.98 -27.47
N LYS A 217 -39.90 -34.42 -26.59
CA LYS A 217 -40.28 -33.44 -25.55
C LYS A 217 -39.71 -32.05 -25.86
N GLU A 218 -40.31 -31.34 -26.82
CA GLU A 218 -39.82 -30.04 -27.32
C GLU A 218 -39.65 -28.97 -26.22
N GLU A 219 -40.46 -29.00 -25.15
CA GLU A 219 -40.39 -28.02 -24.06
C GLU A 219 -39.05 -28.05 -23.30
N PHE A 220 -38.55 -29.24 -22.98
CA PHE A 220 -37.26 -29.41 -22.29
C PHE A 220 -36.09 -29.00 -23.19
N ILE A 221 -36.15 -29.36 -24.47
CA ILE A 221 -35.15 -28.97 -25.47
C ILE A 221 -35.09 -27.44 -25.61
N ASN A 222 -36.24 -26.78 -25.65
CA ASN A 222 -36.31 -25.32 -25.77
C ASN A 222 -35.77 -24.60 -24.53
N SER A 223 -36.18 -25.05 -23.33
CA SER A 223 -35.70 -24.52 -22.06
C SER A 223 -34.18 -24.71 -21.91
N PHE A 224 -33.68 -25.91 -22.21
CA PHE A 224 -32.25 -26.22 -22.14
C PHE A 224 -31.45 -25.46 -23.20
N GLY A 225 -32.04 -25.22 -24.38
CA GLY A 225 -31.43 -24.37 -25.39
C GLY A 225 -31.35 -22.90 -24.99
N GLU A 226 -32.35 -22.38 -24.28
CA GLU A 226 -32.30 -21.04 -23.70
C GLU A 226 -31.20 -20.94 -22.63
N PHE A 227 -31.14 -21.93 -21.73
CA PHE A 227 -30.07 -22.06 -20.75
C PHE A 227 -28.68 -21.98 -21.41
N ALA A 228 -28.44 -22.80 -22.45
CA ALA A 228 -27.14 -22.85 -23.14
C ALA A 228 -26.78 -21.52 -23.83
N ARG A 229 -27.75 -20.86 -24.48
CA ARG A 229 -27.50 -19.55 -25.13
C ARG A 229 -27.17 -18.46 -24.12
N ASN A 230 -27.82 -18.50 -22.94
CA ASN A 230 -27.59 -17.51 -21.90
C ASN A 230 -26.18 -17.60 -21.30
N THR A 231 -25.56 -18.79 -21.29
CA THR A 231 -24.18 -19.00 -20.83
C THR A 231 -23.12 -18.74 -21.91
N GLY A 232 -23.53 -18.49 -23.17
CA GLY A 232 -22.63 -18.26 -24.29
C GLY A 232 -22.37 -19.49 -25.18
N GLY A 233 -22.96 -20.64 -24.84
CA GLY A 233 -22.93 -21.82 -25.69
C GLY A 233 -24.08 -21.90 -26.69
N THR A 234 -24.35 -23.12 -27.17
CA THR A 234 -25.36 -23.39 -28.20
C THR A 234 -26.12 -24.67 -27.91
N LEU A 235 -27.30 -24.80 -28.51
CA LEU A 235 -28.04 -26.05 -28.57
C LEU A 235 -27.79 -26.74 -29.90
N ASN A 236 -27.45 -28.03 -29.85
CA ASN A 236 -27.47 -28.95 -30.99
C ASN A 236 -28.41 -30.10 -30.66
N ILE A 237 -29.14 -30.60 -31.66
CA ILE A 237 -30.10 -31.70 -31.49
C ILE A 237 -29.49 -32.98 -32.05
N PHE A 238 -29.38 -34.02 -31.21
CA PHE A 238 -28.96 -35.35 -31.61
C PHE A 238 -30.08 -36.06 -32.35
N SER A 239 -29.90 -36.18 -33.66
CA SER A 239 -30.65 -37.13 -34.49
C SER A 239 -29.97 -38.50 -34.51
N GLN A 240 -30.72 -39.57 -34.75
CA GLN A 240 -30.16 -40.92 -34.85
C GLN A 240 -29.10 -40.99 -35.96
N GLY A 241 -27.87 -41.38 -35.60
CA GLY A 241 -26.77 -41.64 -36.55
C GLY A 241 -25.69 -40.57 -36.62
N ASP A 242 -25.91 -39.40 -36.02
CA ASP A 242 -25.12 -38.20 -36.32
C ASP A 242 -24.10 -37.80 -35.24
N SER A 243 -23.83 -38.65 -34.24
CA SER A 243 -23.04 -38.24 -33.06
C SER A 243 -21.63 -37.77 -33.38
N ILE A 244 -20.92 -38.52 -34.23
CA ILE A 244 -19.55 -38.23 -34.65
C ILE A 244 -19.48 -36.86 -35.33
N GLU A 245 -20.44 -36.56 -36.20
CA GLU A 245 -20.47 -35.30 -36.92
C GLU A 245 -20.78 -34.13 -35.98
N LEU A 246 -21.69 -34.31 -35.03
CA LEU A 246 -22.05 -33.29 -34.07
C LEU A 246 -20.87 -32.93 -33.13
N PHE A 247 -20.11 -33.94 -32.66
CA PHE A 247 -18.86 -33.70 -31.93
C PHE A 247 -17.79 -33.00 -32.77
N ARG A 248 -17.68 -33.33 -34.06
CA ARG A 248 -16.75 -32.66 -34.98
C ARG A 248 -17.15 -31.20 -35.21
N GLN A 249 -18.44 -30.93 -35.34
CA GLN A 249 -18.98 -29.58 -35.51
C GLN A 249 -18.69 -28.72 -34.29
N ILE A 250 -18.98 -29.20 -33.07
CA ILE A 250 -18.71 -28.40 -31.87
C ILE A 250 -17.22 -28.12 -31.68
N LYS A 251 -16.38 -29.12 -31.97
CA LYS A 251 -14.93 -28.95 -31.95
C LYS A 251 -14.49 -27.87 -32.93
N SER A 252 -15.03 -27.90 -34.16
CA SER A 252 -14.75 -26.87 -35.16
C SER A 252 -15.26 -25.50 -34.73
N VAL A 253 -16.42 -25.40 -34.07
CA VAL A 253 -16.96 -24.13 -33.58
C VAL A 253 -16.01 -23.54 -32.54
N ILE A 254 -15.63 -24.34 -31.54
CA ILE A 254 -14.70 -23.93 -30.48
C ILE A 254 -13.34 -23.55 -31.07
N GLN A 255 -12.78 -24.35 -31.98
CA GLN A 255 -11.45 -24.08 -32.55
C GLN A 255 -11.42 -22.83 -33.43
N LYS A 256 -12.50 -22.54 -34.16
CA LYS A 256 -12.59 -21.37 -35.04
C LYS A 256 -13.05 -20.09 -34.34
N SER A 257 -13.40 -20.14 -33.05
CA SER A 257 -13.70 -18.92 -32.30
C SER A 257 -12.52 -17.96 -32.33
N CYS A 258 -12.81 -16.67 -32.29
CA CYS A 258 -11.80 -15.65 -32.10
C CYS A 258 -11.53 -15.47 -30.61
N VAL A 259 -10.29 -15.16 -30.26
CA VAL A 259 -9.89 -14.71 -28.92
C VAL A 259 -9.38 -13.28 -29.01
N ALA A 260 -9.83 -12.42 -28.11
CA ALA A 260 -9.28 -11.08 -27.89
C ALA A 260 -8.72 -11.03 -26.47
N ARG A 261 -7.48 -10.55 -26.34
CA ARG A 261 -6.77 -10.44 -25.06
C ARG A 261 -6.66 -8.98 -24.65
N PHE A 262 -6.94 -8.74 -23.39
CA PHE A 262 -6.88 -7.43 -22.77
C PHE A 262 -6.19 -7.53 -21.42
N HIS A 263 -5.69 -6.41 -20.93
CA HIS A 263 -5.14 -6.24 -19.60
C HIS A 263 -5.91 -5.16 -18.84
N SER A 264 -6.28 -5.45 -17.61
CA SER A 264 -6.68 -4.46 -16.62
C SER A 264 -5.45 -3.66 -16.15
N ALA A 265 -5.68 -2.45 -15.63
CA ALA A 265 -4.63 -1.66 -14.99
C ALA A 265 -4.13 -2.29 -13.69
N THR A 266 -4.98 -3.08 -13.01
CA THR A 266 -4.68 -3.71 -11.73
C THR A 266 -4.97 -5.21 -11.75
N ASN A 267 -4.32 -5.97 -10.86
CA ASN A 267 -4.63 -7.37 -10.63
C ASN A 267 -5.84 -7.58 -9.69
N VAL A 268 -6.61 -6.52 -9.39
CA VAL A 268 -7.70 -6.56 -8.40
C VAL A 268 -8.84 -7.45 -8.87
N ALA A 269 -9.05 -8.57 -8.18
CA ALA A 269 -10.25 -9.39 -8.28
C ALA A 269 -11.29 -8.89 -7.26
N SER A 270 -12.27 -8.12 -7.74
CA SER A 270 -13.25 -7.45 -6.87
C SER A 270 -14.13 -8.40 -6.06
N ASN A 271 -14.36 -9.62 -6.55
CA ASN A 271 -15.37 -10.56 -6.04
C ASN A 271 -16.80 -9.97 -6.04
N GLU A 272 -17.04 -8.94 -6.84
CA GLU A 272 -18.34 -8.30 -7.02
C GLU A 272 -18.84 -8.49 -8.45
N ARG A 273 -20.16 -8.36 -8.65
CA ARG A 273 -20.78 -8.49 -9.97
C ARG A 273 -20.54 -7.20 -10.75
N GLU A 274 -19.87 -7.33 -11.88
CA GLU A 274 -19.49 -6.22 -12.74
C GLU A 274 -19.94 -6.43 -14.19
N ASP A 275 -20.17 -5.32 -14.90
CA ASP A 275 -20.43 -5.35 -16.34
C ASP A 275 -19.12 -5.34 -17.12
N LEU A 276 -18.84 -6.42 -17.86
CA LEU A 276 -17.83 -6.43 -18.92
C LEU A 276 -18.49 -5.99 -20.23
N THR A 277 -18.11 -4.81 -20.73
CA THR A 277 -18.57 -4.29 -22.01
C THR A 277 -17.47 -4.36 -23.05
N VAL A 278 -17.76 -4.95 -24.21
CA VAL A 278 -16.86 -4.99 -25.38
C VAL A 278 -17.53 -4.30 -26.56
N LYS A 279 -16.82 -3.39 -27.19
CA LYS A 279 -17.19 -2.75 -28.45
C LYS A 279 -16.28 -3.26 -29.55
N PHE A 280 -16.87 -3.95 -30.52
CA PHE A 280 -16.23 -4.38 -31.76
C PHE A 280 -16.34 -3.21 -32.74
N LEU A 281 -15.27 -2.42 -32.88
CA LEU A 281 -15.36 -1.09 -33.50
C LEU A 281 -15.58 -1.14 -35.01
N THR A 282 -14.94 -2.05 -35.74
CA THR A 282 -15.12 -2.17 -37.20
C THR A 282 -16.51 -2.69 -37.52
N LYS A 283 -16.97 -3.67 -36.75
CA LYS A 283 -18.30 -4.28 -36.92
C LYS A 283 -19.44 -3.45 -36.31
N LYS A 284 -19.11 -2.44 -35.49
CA LYS A 284 -20.05 -1.56 -34.79
C LYS A 284 -21.04 -2.31 -33.91
N VAL A 285 -20.56 -3.37 -33.26
CA VAL A 285 -21.35 -4.19 -32.33
C VAL A 285 -20.87 -3.92 -30.91
N ARG A 286 -21.82 -3.75 -29.98
CA ARG A 286 -21.55 -3.69 -28.55
C ARG A 286 -22.15 -4.92 -27.89
N LYS A 287 -21.39 -5.58 -27.02
CA LYS A 287 -21.84 -6.68 -26.18
C LYS A 287 -21.50 -6.37 -24.73
N THR A 288 -22.40 -6.71 -23.82
CA THR A 288 -22.18 -6.58 -22.38
C THR A 288 -22.55 -7.89 -21.71
N ARG A 289 -21.72 -8.35 -20.78
CA ARG A 289 -21.93 -9.54 -19.96
C ARG A 289 -21.63 -9.20 -18.50
N GLU A 290 -22.49 -9.67 -17.61
CA GLU A 290 -22.21 -9.63 -16.17
C GLU A 290 -21.22 -10.74 -15.83
N VAL A 291 -20.20 -10.41 -15.05
CA VAL A 291 -19.11 -11.30 -14.63
C VAL A 291 -18.75 -11.05 -13.17
N VAL A 292 -18.05 -12.00 -12.55
CA VAL A 292 -17.50 -11.84 -11.20
C VAL A 292 -16.00 -12.16 -11.24
N PRO A 293 -15.11 -11.16 -11.19
CA PRO A 293 -13.67 -11.39 -11.12
C PRO A 293 -13.30 -12.00 -9.76
N THR A 294 -12.86 -13.27 -9.75
CA THR A 294 -12.50 -14.01 -8.52
C THR A 294 -11.06 -14.52 -8.50
N ARG A 295 -10.31 -14.38 -9.60
CA ARG A 295 -8.97 -14.93 -9.79
C ARG A 295 -7.98 -13.83 -10.13
N TRP A 296 -6.77 -13.92 -9.59
CA TRP A 296 -5.68 -12.99 -9.87
C TRP A 296 -4.30 -13.67 -9.83
N TYR A 297 -3.33 -13.07 -10.51
CA TYR A 297 -1.92 -13.38 -10.33
C TYR A 297 -1.38 -12.56 -9.16
N PRO A 298 -0.74 -13.18 -8.15
CA PRO A 298 -0.18 -12.43 -7.03
C PRO A 298 0.83 -11.40 -7.50
N ASP A 299 0.66 -10.16 -7.04
CA ASP A 299 1.63 -9.11 -7.22
C ASP A 299 2.56 -9.05 -6.00
N THR A 300 3.86 -9.02 -6.25
CA THR A 300 4.89 -8.95 -5.21
C THR A 300 5.77 -7.72 -5.35
N GLU A 301 5.55 -6.90 -6.37
CA GLU A 301 6.28 -5.67 -6.59
C GLU A 301 5.62 -4.57 -5.75
N ALA A 302 6.43 -3.86 -4.96
CA ALA A 302 5.95 -2.72 -4.19
C ALA A 302 6.09 -1.44 -5.03
N PRO A 303 5.19 -0.46 -4.84
CA PRO A 303 5.29 0.79 -5.56
C PRO A 303 6.56 1.53 -5.12
N GLY A 304 7.15 2.28 -6.04
CA GLY A 304 8.34 3.11 -5.82
C GLY A 304 8.11 4.57 -6.20
N ILE A 305 9.02 5.45 -5.77
CA ILE A 305 9.06 6.85 -6.22
C ILE A 305 9.96 6.94 -7.44
N VAL A 306 9.36 7.11 -8.62
CA VAL A 306 10.09 7.31 -9.89
C VAL A 306 10.74 8.68 -9.92
N LYS A 307 10.04 9.70 -9.41
CA LYS A 307 10.49 11.08 -9.48
C LYS A 307 10.01 11.90 -8.30
N ALA A 308 10.86 12.76 -7.79
CA ALA A 308 10.53 13.71 -6.74
C ALA A 308 11.06 15.10 -7.13
N GLU A 309 10.16 16.08 -7.25
CA GLU A 309 10.46 17.40 -7.81
C GLU A 309 9.95 18.51 -6.90
N VAL A 310 10.74 19.57 -6.76
CA VAL A 310 10.32 20.80 -6.08
C VAL A 310 9.66 21.70 -7.13
N LEU A 311 8.35 21.97 -6.99
CA LEU A 311 7.59 22.79 -7.93
C LEU A 311 7.64 24.29 -7.60
N GLY A 312 7.97 24.63 -6.36
CA GLY A 312 8.05 26.00 -5.86
C GLY A 312 8.58 26.04 -4.43
N GLU A 313 8.43 27.19 -3.76
CA GLU A 313 8.94 27.36 -2.39
C GLU A 313 8.25 26.46 -1.35
N ARG A 314 7.08 25.90 -1.65
CA ARG A 314 6.24 25.14 -0.70
C ARG A 314 5.66 23.86 -1.26
N GLU A 315 6.14 23.40 -2.41
CA GLU A 315 5.49 22.31 -3.13
C GLU A 315 6.50 21.27 -3.58
N ILE A 316 6.22 20.01 -3.25
CA ILE A 316 6.95 18.85 -3.74
C ILE A 316 5.95 17.96 -4.49
N ARG A 317 6.29 17.59 -5.72
CA ARG A 317 5.59 16.56 -6.49
C ARG A 317 6.35 15.25 -6.41
N LEU A 318 5.65 14.20 -6.03
CA LEU A 318 6.11 12.82 -6.07
C LEU A 318 5.38 12.11 -7.21
N THR A 319 6.10 11.37 -8.04
CA THR A 319 5.55 10.51 -9.09
C THR A 319 5.84 9.06 -8.73
N PHE A 320 4.80 8.23 -8.66
CA PHE A 320 4.89 6.83 -8.30
C PHE A 320 5.18 5.97 -9.55
N SER A 321 5.66 4.73 -9.34
CA SER A 321 5.86 3.74 -10.42
C SER A 321 4.54 3.27 -11.03
N GLU A 322 3.47 3.34 -10.26
CA GLU A 322 2.15 2.79 -10.54
C GLU A 322 1.08 3.49 -9.69
N SER A 323 -0.19 3.16 -9.90
CA SER A 323 -1.30 3.69 -9.10
C SER A 323 -1.19 3.21 -7.65
N VAL A 324 -1.46 4.12 -6.71
CA VAL A 324 -1.29 3.88 -5.27
C VAL A 324 -2.52 4.28 -4.46
N LEU A 325 -2.80 3.51 -3.42
CA LEU A 325 -3.87 3.79 -2.46
C LEU A 325 -3.32 4.55 -1.25
N GLY A 326 -4.13 5.47 -0.69
CA GLY A 326 -3.79 6.25 0.51
C GLY A 326 -2.87 7.44 0.26
N ALA A 327 -2.47 7.70 -0.98
CA ALA A 327 -1.59 8.80 -1.36
C ALA A 327 -2.25 10.20 -1.31
N ASP A 328 -3.56 10.26 -1.09
CA ASP A 328 -4.35 11.47 -0.87
C ASP A 328 -4.37 11.92 0.60
N SER A 329 -3.91 11.07 1.52
CA SER A 329 -4.01 11.29 2.95
C SER A 329 -2.74 11.92 3.51
N GLN A 330 -2.85 13.15 4.05
CA GLN A 330 -1.70 13.86 4.62
C GLN A 330 -0.94 13.08 5.70
N GLY A 331 -1.65 12.33 6.56
CA GLY A 331 -1.06 11.55 7.65
C GLY A 331 -0.17 10.39 7.21
N ASN A 332 -0.21 10.04 5.92
CA ASN A 332 0.58 8.96 5.32
C ASN A 332 1.98 9.42 4.86
N TYR A 333 2.26 10.72 5.00
CA TYR A 333 3.54 11.33 4.66
C TYR A 333 4.19 11.92 5.90
N LYS A 334 5.49 11.65 6.06
CA LYS A 334 6.32 12.31 7.06
C LYS A 334 7.61 12.78 6.40
N ILE A 335 7.83 14.09 6.44
CA ILE A 335 9.03 14.73 5.91
C ILE A 335 9.90 15.25 7.05
N GLU A 336 11.20 14.99 6.98
CA GLU A 336 12.16 15.42 7.99
C GLU A 336 13.35 16.14 7.35
N LYS A 337 13.82 17.20 8.01
CA LYS A 337 15.10 17.86 7.73
C LYS A 337 15.91 17.89 9.02
N GLU A 338 17.11 17.32 9.02
CA GLU A 338 18.01 17.30 10.20
C GLU A 338 17.38 16.75 11.50
N GLY A 339 16.34 15.91 11.38
CA GLY A 339 15.62 15.32 12.51
C GLY A 339 14.38 16.11 12.98
N GLU A 340 14.09 17.27 12.39
CA GLU A 340 12.85 18.02 12.62
C GLU A 340 11.81 17.69 11.56
N THR A 341 10.56 17.44 12.00
CA THR A 341 9.43 17.15 11.09
C THR A 341 8.83 18.45 10.55
N ILE A 342 8.66 18.53 9.24
CA ILE A 342 8.10 19.71 8.57
C ILE A 342 6.59 19.52 8.37
N PRO A 343 5.74 20.47 8.79
CA PRO A 343 4.29 20.34 8.67
C PRO A 343 3.85 20.43 7.20
N ILE A 344 3.15 19.40 6.76
CA ILE A 344 2.44 19.39 5.47
C ILE A 344 1.09 20.09 5.70
N GLY A 345 0.72 21.03 4.83
CA GLY A 345 -0.56 21.73 4.90
C GLY A 345 -1.67 21.01 4.12
N SER A 346 -1.35 20.49 2.92
CA SER A 346 -2.30 19.72 2.12
C SER A 346 -1.60 18.72 1.20
N VAL A 347 -2.36 17.71 0.79
CA VAL A 347 -1.93 16.66 -0.15
C VAL A 347 -2.99 16.53 -1.24
N PHE A 348 -2.54 16.43 -2.49
CA PHE A 348 -3.42 16.21 -3.64
C PHE A 348 -2.84 15.11 -4.53
N TYR A 349 -3.56 14.00 -4.64
CA TYR A 349 -3.22 12.87 -5.50
C TYR A 349 -3.98 12.98 -6.83
N SER A 350 -3.32 12.65 -7.94
CA SER A 350 -3.90 12.63 -9.29
C SER A 350 -3.27 11.53 -10.15
N GLU A 351 -4.09 10.95 -11.02
CA GLU A 351 -3.68 9.92 -11.98
C GLU A 351 -3.86 10.35 -13.45
N GLU A 352 -4.22 11.62 -13.72
CA GLU A 352 -4.58 12.07 -15.08
C GLU A 352 -3.45 11.91 -16.12
N GLU A 353 -2.20 12.23 -15.76
CA GLU A 353 -1.02 12.06 -16.62
C GLU A 353 -0.13 10.90 -16.16
N SER A 354 0.09 10.82 -14.85
CA SER A 354 0.85 9.77 -14.17
C SER A 354 0.46 9.77 -12.70
N PRO A 355 0.43 8.61 -12.02
CA PRO A 355 0.19 8.53 -10.58
C PRO A 355 1.14 9.45 -9.82
N SER A 356 0.62 10.54 -9.26
CA SER A 356 1.44 11.55 -8.62
C SER A 356 0.73 12.26 -7.48
N THR A 357 1.50 12.62 -6.46
CA THR A 357 1.03 13.41 -5.32
C THR A 357 1.77 14.73 -5.27
N VAL A 358 1.03 15.82 -5.06
CA VAL A 358 1.59 17.13 -4.71
C VAL A 358 1.41 17.37 -3.21
N LEU A 359 2.52 17.51 -2.50
CA LEU A 359 2.60 17.90 -1.11
C LEU A 359 2.78 19.42 -1.03
N THR A 360 1.87 20.12 -0.37
CA THR A 360 1.96 21.56 -0.11
C THR A 360 2.26 21.79 1.37
N PHE A 361 3.33 22.51 1.68
CA PHE A 361 3.78 22.77 3.05
C PHE A 361 3.22 24.08 3.61
N GLU A 362 3.03 24.13 4.93
CA GLU A 362 2.58 25.37 5.60
C GLU A 362 3.66 26.47 5.54
N GLU A 363 4.92 26.06 5.58
CA GLU A 363 6.11 26.90 5.56
C GLU A 363 6.97 26.67 4.30
N PRO A 364 7.79 27.66 3.88
CA PRO A 364 8.74 27.48 2.78
C PRO A 364 9.79 26.39 3.07
N LEU A 365 10.14 25.63 2.03
CA LEU A 365 11.24 24.68 2.02
C LEU A 365 12.57 25.42 1.87
N TYR A 366 13.38 25.40 2.93
CA TYR A 366 14.74 25.97 2.94
C TYR A 366 15.76 25.03 2.32
N THR A 367 16.84 25.58 1.74
CA THR A 367 17.92 24.81 1.12
C THR A 367 18.44 23.70 2.03
N GLY A 368 18.55 22.49 1.48
CA GLY A 368 19.06 21.32 2.19
C GLY A 368 18.40 20.01 1.75
N THR A 369 18.76 18.95 2.46
CA THR A 369 18.31 17.58 2.20
C THR A 369 17.12 17.23 3.08
N TYR A 370 16.03 16.79 2.45
CA TYR A 370 14.81 16.33 3.12
C TYR A 370 14.66 14.84 2.90
N THR A 371 14.22 14.13 3.95
CA THR A 371 13.88 12.71 3.88
C THR A 371 12.37 12.58 4.00
N LEU A 372 11.74 12.00 3.00
CA LEU A 372 10.33 11.62 3.01
C LEU A 372 10.21 10.15 3.37
N SER A 373 9.31 9.88 4.29
CA SER A 373 8.91 8.53 4.70
C SER A 373 7.41 8.40 4.54
N PHE A 374 6.99 7.18 4.25
CA PHE A 374 5.62 6.86 3.86
C PHE A 374 5.04 5.84 4.86
N SER A 375 3.74 5.97 5.13
CA SER A 375 3.00 5.03 5.96
C SER A 375 1.61 4.83 5.37
N ASN A 376 1.11 3.58 5.34
CA ASN A 376 -0.21 3.26 4.79
C ASN A 376 -0.44 3.70 3.33
N ILE A 377 0.63 3.84 2.54
CA ILE A 377 0.57 3.96 1.08
C ILE A 377 0.92 2.60 0.49
N THR A 378 0.05 2.08 -0.37
CA THR A 378 0.24 0.79 -1.03
C THR A 378 0.03 0.95 -2.53
N ASP A 379 0.45 -0.03 -3.32
CA ASP A 379 -0.05 -0.19 -4.69
C ASP A 379 -1.58 -0.40 -4.67
N ASP A 380 -2.20 -0.18 -5.83
CA ASP A 380 -3.58 -0.58 -6.09
C ASP A 380 -3.63 -2.04 -6.61
N SER A 381 -3.14 -2.97 -5.80
CA SER A 381 -3.14 -4.40 -6.07
C SER A 381 -3.98 -5.19 -5.07
N MET A 382 -4.21 -6.48 -5.34
CA MET A 382 -4.83 -7.41 -4.38
C MET A 382 -4.01 -7.54 -3.10
N GLU A 383 -2.68 -7.52 -3.20
CA GLU A 383 -1.76 -7.73 -2.10
C GLU A 383 -1.53 -6.47 -1.26
N LYS A 384 -1.72 -5.28 -1.85
CA LYS A 384 -1.51 -3.98 -1.19
C LYS A 384 -0.08 -3.87 -0.65
N ASN A 385 0.89 -4.10 -1.51
CA ASN A 385 2.31 -4.01 -1.22
C ASN A 385 2.66 -2.58 -0.76
N PRO A 386 3.29 -2.40 0.42
CA PRO A 386 3.47 -1.07 1.00
C PRO A 386 4.68 -0.33 0.41
N LEU A 387 4.49 0.94 0.07
CA LEU A 387 5.59 1.88 -0.20
C LEU A 387 6.38 2.11 1.08
N SER A 388 7.49 1.39 1.22
CA SER A 388 8.30 1.39 2.45
C SER A 388 9.63 2.12 2.31
N GLU A 389 10.09 2.32 1.07
CA GLU A 389 11.39 2.95 0.82
C GLU A 389 11.30 4.47 0.99
N PRO A 390 12.14 5.08 1.85
CA PRO A 390 12.16 6.52 2.01
C PRO A 390 12.79 7.19 0.78
N CYS A 391 12.31 8.40 0.46
CA CYS A 391 12.82 9.20 -0.65
C CYS A 391 13.59 10.41 -0.13
N THR A 392 14.77 10.68 -0.70
CA THR A 392 15.58 11.85 -0.33
C THR A 392 15.51 12.91 -1.41
N ILE A 393 15.23 14.16 -1.03
CA ILE A 393 15.08 15.28 -1.95
C ILE A 393 16.07 16.38 -1.56
N GLN A 394 16.79 16.92 -2.55
CA GLN A 394 17.59 18.12 -2.39
C GLN A 394 16.75 19.33 -2.83
N THR A 395 16.71 20.35 -1.99
CA THR A 395 16.04 21.61 -2.31
C THR A 395 17.09 22.71 -2.44
N GLU A 396 16.98 23.51 -3.50
CA GLU A 396 17.68 24.79 -3.66
C GLU A 396 16.68 25.90 -3.32
N GLY A 397 16.46 26.12 -2.02
CA GLY A 397 15.47 27.07 -1.50
C GLY A 397 16.09 28.38 -1.01
N ILE A 398 15.45 28.99 -0.01
CA ILE A 398 15.98 30.16 0.70
C ILE A 398 17.17 29.71 1.55
N GLU A 399 18.33 30.35 1.41
CA GLU A 399 19.48 30.10 2.28
C GLU A 399 19.07 30.34 3.74
N PRO A 400 19.34 29.40 4.66
CA PRO A 400 19.07 29.63 6.07
C PRO A 400 19.88 30.87 6.50
N VAL A 401 19.19 31.88 7.04
CA VAL A 401 19.86 33.01 7.66
C VAL A 401 20.57 32.45 8.89
N GLU A 402 21.88 32.24 8.80
CA GLU A 402 22.69 31.90 9.97
C GLU A 402 22.51 33.01 11.01
N GLU A 403 21.76 32.74 12.07
CA GLU A 403 21.65 33.65 13.20
C GLU A 403 23.00 33.64 13.93
N LYS A 404 23.88 34.59 13.57
CA LYS A 404 25.14 34.81 14.29
C LYS A 404 24.87 34.84 15.79
N SER A 405 25.65 34.07 16.54
CA SER A 405 25.53 34.00 18.00
C SER A 405 25.63 35.40 18.61
N ASP A 406 24.96 35.63 19.74
CA ASP A 406 24.99 36.93 20.45
C ASP A 406 26.42 37.41 20.73
N LEU A 407 27.36 36.47 20.88
CA LEU A 407 28.78 36.74 21.08
C LEU A 407 29.44 37.35 19.83
N GLU A 408 29.13 36.85 18.64
CA GLU A 408 29.67 37.36 17.37
C GLU A 408 29.13 38.75 17.06
N LYS A 409 27.82 38.98 17.28
CA LYS A 409 27.18 40.30 17.17
C LYS A 409 27.79 41.30 18.15
N PHE A 410 28.12 40.85 19.37
CA PHE A 410 28.77 41.69 20.38
C PHE A 410 30.22 42.03 19.99
N LEU A 411 31.00 41.06 19.52
CA LEU A 411 32.39 41.24 19.12
C LEU A 411 32.54 42.22 17.95
N GLU A 412 31.74 42.09 16.89
CA GLU A 412 31.75 43.03 15.75
C GLU A 412 31.43 44.46 16.17
N LYS A 413 30.54 44.63 17.15
CA LYS A 413 30.11 45.96 17.62
C LYS A 413 31.11 46.62 18.57
N TRP A 414 31.83 45.84 19.38
CA TRP A 414 32.61 46.35 20.51
C TRP A 414 34.12 46.05 20.46
N TRP A 415 34.65 45.46 19.38
CA TRP A 415 36.08 45.13 19.24
C TRP A 415 37.03 46.32 19.48
N TRP A 416 36.67 47.52 19.01
CA TRP A 416 37.43 48.75 19.22
C TRP A 416 37.54 49.16 20.70
N LEU A 417 36.53 48.82 21.51
CA LEU A 417 36.52 49.08 22.95
C LEU A 417 37.39 48.08 23.72
N LEU A 418 37.46 46.83 23.26
CA LEU A 418 38.42 45.85 23.77
C LEU A 418 39.87 46.27 23.50
N ILE A 419 40.15 46.85 22.32
CA ILE A 419 41.46 47.42 21.99
C ILE A 419 41.79 48.63 22.88
N LEU A 420 40.81 49.50 23.15
CA LEU A 420 40.98 50.65 24.04
C LEU A 420 41.31 50.23 25.48
N ILE A 421 40.61 49.21 25.99
CA ILE A 421 40.87 48.63 27.32
C ILE A 421 42.26 48.01 27.37
N ALA A 422 42.67 47.26 26.34
CA ALA A 422 44.01 46.68 26.25
C ALA A 422 45.12 47.76 26.22
N LEU A 423 44.91 48.87 25.50
CA LEU A 423 45.83 50.01 25.48
C LEU A 423 45.92 50.72 26.84
N LEU A 424 44.81 50.87 27.55
CA LEU A 424 44.79 51.45 28.89
C LEU A 424 45.53 50.56 29.91
N ILE A 425 45.36 49.24 29.82
CA ILE A 425 46.09 48.28 30.66
C ILE A 425 47.59 48.36 30.35
N ALA A 426 47.98 48.38 29.08
CA ALA A 426 49.39 48.52 28.68
C ALA A 426 50.01 49.84 29.16
N ALA A 427 49.29 50.96 29.05
CA ALA A 427 49.74 52.25 29.57
C ALA A 427 49.89 52.24 31.11
N GLY A 428 48.96 51.58 31.81
CA GLY A 428 49.03 51.36 33.25
C GLY A 428 50.30 50.60 33.65
N ILE A 429 50.59 49.48 32.98
CA ILE A 429 51.79 48.65 33.22
C ILE A 429 53.08 49.42 32.93
N ILE A 430 53.12 50.24 31.88
CA ILE A 430 54.28 51.08 31.57
C ILE A 430 54.50 52.13 32.67
N SER A 431 53.43 52.74 33.19
CA SER A 431 53.53 53.72 34.27
C SER A 431 54.10 53.13 35.57
N THR A 432 53.68 51.91 35.92
CA THR A 432 54.13 51.24 37.16
C THR A 432 55.59 50.77 37.07
N ALA A 433 56.02 50.30 35.89
CA ALA A 433 57.42 49.95 35.64
C ALA A 433 58.37 51.15 35.77
N VAL A 434 57.96 52.34 35.30
CA VAL A 434 58.76 53.58 35.42
C VAL A 434 58.90 54.05 36.87
N VAL A 435 57.85 53.92 37.68
CA VAL A 435 57.89 54.26 39.12
C VAL A 435 58.82 53.32 39.89
N PHE A 436 58.79 52.03 39.57
CA PHE A 436 59.65 51.03 40.21
C PHE A 436 61.13 51.23 39.88
N TYR A 437 61.46 51.56 38.63
CA TYR A 437 62.83 51.84 38.21
C TYR A 437 63.43 53.07 38.91
N ARG A 438 62.62 54.10 39.20
CA ARG A 438 63.06 55.30 39.95
C ARG A 438 63.35 55.02 41.43
N LYS A 439 62.76 53.99 42.03
CA LYS A 439 62.86 53.69 43.47
C LYS A 439 64.14 52.91 43.86
N ILE A 440 64.73 52.15 42.93
CA ILE A 440 65.88 51.25 43.21
C ILE A 440 67.25 51.95 43.20
N LYS A 441 67.38 53.20 42.70
CA LYS A 441 68.68 53.88 42.59
C LYS A 441 69.12 54.69 43.83
N LYS A 442 68.30 54.79 44.89
CA LYS A 442 68.66 55.51 46.13
C LYS A 442 68.78 54.54 47.31
N ASN A 443 70.02 54.45 47.81
CA ASN A 443 70.48 53.95 49.12
C ASN A 443 71.18 52.59 49.13
N LYS A 444 72.53 52.66 49.14
CA LYS A 444 73.46 51.70 49.75
C LYS A 444 73.78 52.16 51.18
N GLY A 445 74.00 51.21 52.09
CA GLY A 445 74.69 51.40 53.38
C GLY A 445 74.39 50.30 54.40
N VAL A 446 75.40 49.48 54.73
CA VAL A 446 75.38 48.26 55.58
C VAL A 446 76.22 48.53 56.86
N ILE A 447 76.12 47.72 57.94
CA ILE A 447 77.24 47.05 58.68
C ILE A 447 76.79 46.35 60.00
N TYR A 448 77.51 45.25 60.32
CA TYR A 448 77.42 44.22 61.37
C TYR A 448 78.36 44.48 62.57
N VAL A 449 78.11 43.88 63.77
CA VAL A 449 79.18 43.53 64.76
C VAL A 449 78.80 42.34 65.71
N ASP A 450 79.77 41.43 65.92
CA ASP A 450 79.95 40.38 66.96
C ASP A 450 79.07 39.11 67.04
N GLY A 451 79.31 38.21 66.08
CA GLY A 451 79.86 36.90 66.46
C GLY A 451 78.92 35.70 66.58
N LYS A 452 77.59 35.86 66.53
CA LYS A 452 76.66 34.73 66.39
C LYS A 452 75.51 35.07 65.44
N ALA A 453 75.33 34.23 64.42
CA ALA A 453 74.17 34.27 63.55
C ALA A 453 73.00 33.57 64.25
N THR A 454 72.05 34.33 64.80
CA THR A 454 70.76 33.79 65.26
C THR A 454 69.64 34.83 65.20
N LEU A 455 68.50 34.37 64.68
CA LEU A 455 67.20 35.04 64.61
C LEU A 455 66.54 35.18 65.98
N ALA A 456 65.70 36.21 66.13
CA ALA A 456 64.42 36.10 66.84
C ALA A 456 63.53 37.32 66.53
N SER A 457 62.29 37.06 66.11
CA SER A 457 61.10 37.94 66.16
C SER A 457 61.16 39.22 65.30
N ASN A 458 60.16 39.61 64.52
CA ASN A 458 58.77 39.22 64.34
C ASN A 458 58.29 39.97 63.07
N VAL A 459 57.41 39.36 62.27
CA VAL A 459 56.22 40.03 61.65
C VAL A 459 56.58 41.07 60.54
N ASP A 460 56.10 41.05 59.29
CA ASP A 460 55.03 40.31 58.62
C ASP A 460 54.93 40.73 57.14
N VAL A 461 54.05 40.02 56.43
CA VAL A 461 53.32 40.37 55.19
C VAL A 461 54.06 40.28 53.84
N LYS A 462 53.73 39.22 53.11
CA LYS A 462 53.47 39.28 51.66
C LYS A 462 51.97 39.03 51.45
N GLN A 463 51.25 40.01 50.91
CA GLN A 463 49.92 39.83 50.35
C GLN A 463 50.04 39.65 48.83
N HIS A 464 49.41 38.59 48.32
CA HIS A 464 49.19 38.36 46.90
C HIS A 464 47.74 37.94 46.68
N ILE A 465 47.14 38.56 45.64
CA ILE A 465 45.90 38.23 44.94
C ILE A 465 44.59 38.49 45.71
N SER A 466 43.95 39.63 45.41
CA SER A 466 42.55 39.89 45.75
C SER A 466 41.65 39.07 44.81
N THR A 467 41.10 37.99 45.35
CA THR A 467 39.86 37.38 44.85
C THR A 467 38.72 38.38 45.05
N ARG A 468 37.86 38.54 44.04
CA ARG A 468 36.59 39.26 44.21
C ARG A 468 35.84 38.61 45.38
N ASP A 469 35.42 39.40 46.36
CA ASP A 469 34.58 38.93 47.47
C ASP A 469 33.32 38.29 46.88
N LEU A 470 33.23 36.96 46.94
CA LEU A 470 32.00 36.24 46.62
C LEU A 470 30.96 36.61 47.67
N PRO A 471 29.69 36.85 47.29
CA PRO A 471 28.64 37.09 48.26
C PRO A 471 28.58 35.93 49.26
N GLN A 472 28.63 36.26 50.55
CA GLN A 472 28.59 35.27 51.62
C GLN A 472 27.29 35.39 52.41
N LYS A 473 26.63 34.25 52.66
CA LYS A 473 25.50 34.20 53.59
C LYS A 473 25.63 33.00 54.51
N LYS A 474 25.58 33.25 55.81
CA LYS A 474 25.58 32.21 56.84
C LYS A 474 24.17 31.66 56.98
N ILE A 475 24.06 30.34 56.94
CA ILE A 475 22.82 29.61 57.15
C ILE A 475 23.05 28.51 58.18
N VAL A 476 21.98 28.09 58.84
CA VAL A 476 21.93 26.91 59.68
C VAL A 476 21.06 25.88 58.97
N LEU A 477 21.62 24.72 58.66
CA LEU A 477 20.88 23.57 58.17
C LEU A 477 20.58 22.65 59.36
N VAL A 478 19.30 22.56 59.68
CA VAL A 478 18.78 21.66 60.71
C VAL A 478 18.35 20.38 60.03
N ILE A 479 19.22 19.38 60.01
CA ILE A 479 19.03 18.12 59.31
C ILE A 479 18.38 17.11 60.25
N ARG A 480 17.33 16.45 59.76
CA ARG A 480 16.69 15.31 60.42
C ARG A 480 17.00 14.06 59.62
N ASP A 481 18.03 13.34 60.04
CA ASP A 481 18.34 12.01 59.50
C ASP A 481 17.59 10.95 60.32
N LYS A 482 16.96 9.99 59.62
CA LYS A 482 16.26 8.85 60.25
C LYS A 482 17.20 7.86 60.94
N VAL A 483 18.52 7.94 60.68
CA VAL A 483 19.54 7.03 61.25
C VAL A 483 20.31 7.64 62.42
N ASN A 484 20.67 8.94 62.36
CA ASN A 484 21.59 9.57 63.32
C ASN A 484 20.96 10.64 64.26
N GLY A 485 19.65 10.88 64.16
CA GLY A 485 18.96 11.91 64.95
C GLY A 485 19.12 13.32 64.39
N LYS A 486 18.59 14.33 65.12
CA LYS A 486 18.60 15.74 64.69
C LYS A 486 20.01 16.32 64.82
N CYS A 487 20.59 16.77 63.71
CA CYS A 487 21.90 17.43 63.66
C CYS A 487 21.74 18.86 63.14
N GLU A 488 22.37 19.83 63.80
CA GLU A 488 22.39 21.23 63.36
C GLU A 488 23.80 21.57 62.86
N THR A 489 23.90 21.99 61.60
CA THR A 489 25.18 22.34 60.96
C THR A 489 25.14 23.77 60.46
N ASN A 490 26.13 24.57 60.88
CA ASN A 490 26.32 25.94 60.43
C ASN A 490 27.14 25.92 59.14
N VAL A 491 26.56 26.43 58.05
CA VAL A 491 27.20 26.48 56.74
C VAL A 491 27.28 27.92 56.26
N THR A 492 28.39 28.28 55.62
CA THR A 492 28.51 29.58 54.94
C THR A 492 28.49 29.33 53.44
N ILE A 493 27.49 29.86 52.74
CA ILE A 493 27.44 29.81 51.27
C ILE A 493 28.37 30.91 50.75
N ASN A 494 29.41 30.54 50.01
CA ASN A 494 30.36 31.47 49.39
C ASN A 494 30.11 31.53 47.88
N GLY A 495 29.11 32.33 47.46
CA GLY A 495 28.59 32.32 46.10
C GLY A 495 27.70 31.10 45.81
N SER A 496 28.25 29.88 45.92
CA SER A 496 27.53 28.61 45.76
C SER A 496 28.03 27.57 46.76
N LEU A 497 27.17 26.62 47.11
CA LEU A 497 27.40 25.51 48.03
C LEU A 497 26.71 24.26 47.47
N MET A 498 27.47 23.22 47.17
CA MET A 498 26.97 21.98 46.58
C MET A 498 26.66 20.93 47.64
N VAL A 499 25.51 20.26 47.50
CA VAL A 499 25.04 19.22 48.41
C VAL A 499 24.79 17.92 47.64
N GLY A 500 25.29 16.80 48.16
CA GLY A 500 25.15 15.49 47.51
C GLY A 500 25.84 14.35 48.24
N ARG A 501 25.78 13.15 47.64
CA ARG A 501 26.46 11.95 48.17
C ARG A 501 27.95 11.85 47.79
N SER A 502 28.48 12.72 46.93
CA SER A 502 29.93 12.70 46.65
C SER A 502 30.69 13.39 47.77
N GLY A 503 31.80 12.81 48.24
CA GLY A 503 32.72 13.47 49.17
C GLY A 503 33.38 14.74 48.62
N GLU A 504 33.16 15.03 47.34
CA GLU A 504 33.56 16.28 46.68
C GLU A 504 32.54 17.43 46.87
N CYS A 505 31.37 17.17 47.47
CA CYS A 505 30.37 18.19 47.80
C CYS A 505 30.77 18.97 49.06
N ASP A 506 30.39 20.25 49.12
CA ASP A 506 30.62 21.09 50.30
C ASP A 506 29.85 20.57 51.53
N VAL A 507 28.67 19.98 51.30
CA VAL A 507 27.93 19.22 52.32
C VAL A 507 27.67 17.81 51.79
N TYR A 508 28.32 16.84 52.45
CA TYR A 508 28.26 15.42 52.11
C TYR A 508 27.17 14.69 52.92
N PHE A 509 26.36 13.88 52.24
CA PHE A 509 25.42 12.96 52.86
C PHE A 509 25.60 11.54 52.32
N ASP A 510 25.85 10.58 53.21
CA ASP A 510 25.95 9.16 52.83
C ASP A 510 24.56 8.54 52.65
N ASP A 511 23.93 8.85 51.51
CA ASP A 511 22.58 8.37 51.19
C ASP A 511 22.48 7.89 49.73
N GLU A 512 22.25 6.58 49.56
CA GLU A 512 22.18 5.95 48.25
C GLU A 512 21.11 6.53 47.32
N ARG A 513 20.04 7.12 47.89
CA ARG A 513 18.98 7.80 47.13
C ARG A 513 19.35 9.23 46.73
N MET A 514 20.48 9.74 47.20
CA MET A 514 21.00 11.03 46.80
C MET A 514 22.03 10.88 45.65
N SER A 515 21.81 11.61 44.56
CA SER A 515 22.82 11.82 43.50
C SER A 515 24.16 12.31 44.07
N ARG A 516 25.25 12.00 43.36
CA ARG A 516 26.62 12.41 43.73
C ARG A 516 26.74 13.92 43.93
N GLN A 517 26.16 14.70 43.02
CA GLN A 517 25.91 16.14 43.16
C GLN A 517 24.39 16.28 42.97
N HIS A 518 23.66 16.72 43.98
CA HIS A 518 22.19 16.63 43.98
C HIS A 518 21.53 17.97 43.75
N PHE A 519 21.90 18.96 44.57
CA PHE A 519 21.42 20.33 44.42
C PHE A 519 22.50 21.32 44.85
N ALA A 520 22.40 22.55 44.36
CA ALA A 520 23.23 23.66 44.78
C ALA A 520 22.41 24.72 45.52
N LEU A 521 22.98 25.26 46.59
CA LEU A 521 22.51 26.46 47.27
C LEU A 521 23.37 27.64 46.84
N GLU A 522 22.76 28.66 46.25
CA GLU A 522 23.44 29.86 45.77
C GLU A 522 23.00 31.08 46.55
N THR A 523 23.87 32.07 46.69
CA THR A 523 23.54 33.35 47.33
C THR A 523 24.01 34.52 46.48
N ASP A 524 23.18 35.56 46.41
CA ASP A 524 23.57 36.88 45.89
C ASP A 524 24.08 37.83 47.00
N GLY A 525 24.13 37.33 48.24
CA GLY A 525 24.54 38.07 49.44
C GLY A 525 23.35 38.45 50.32
N THR A 526 22.14 38.46 49.75
CA THR A 526 20.88 38.80 50.42
C THR A 526 19.91 37.63 50.45
N ASP A 527 19.73 36.95 49.32
CA ASP A 527 18.77 35.86 49.14
C ASP A 527 19.49 34.53 48.90
N VAL A 528 18.84 33.43 49.28
CA VAL A 528 19.32 32.06 49.03
C VAL A 528 18.44 31.43 47.97
N TYR A 529 19.05 30.77 46.99
CA TYR A 529 18.36 30.04 45.93
C TYR A 529 18.79 28.58 45.95
N ILE A 530 17.89 27.68 45.56
CA ILE A 530 18.15 26.26 45.37
C ILE A 530 17.90 25.85 43.93
N THR A 531 18.82 25.06 43.38
CA THR A 531 18.72 24.49 42.02
C THR A 531 19.02 23.00 42.08
N ASP A 532 18.12 22.18 41.55
CA ASP A 532 18.36 20.74 41.36
C ASP A 532 19.36 20.52 40.23
N LEU A 533 20.41 19.74 40.47
CA LEU A 533 21.48 19.46 39.51
C LEU A 533 21.16 18.18 38.72
N GLU A 534 19.96 18.16 38.12
CA GLU A 534 19.42 17.01 37.37
C GLU A 534 19.48 15.70 38.17
N SER A 535 19.07 15.78 39.44
CA SER A 535 19.17 14.65 40.35
C SER A 535 18.17 13.54 39.97
N HIS A 536 18.57 12.29 40.19
CA HIS A 536 17.77 11.13 39.77
C HIS A 536 16.40 11.07 40.48
N ASN A 537 16.36 11.43 41.76
CA ASN A 537 15.15 11.39 42.59
C ASN A 537 14.46 12.76 42.77
N GLY A 538 15.09 13.84 42.31
CA GLY A 538 14.59 15.21 42.41
C GLY A 538 14.78 15.84 43.78
N THR A 539 14.87 17.17 43.79
CA THR A 539 14.86 18.01 44.99
C THR A 539 13.46 18.57 45.25
N TYR A 540 13.04 18.64 46.52
CA TYR A 540 11.74 19.14 46.94
C TYR A 540 11.91 20.28 47.95
N VAL A 541 11.09 21.32 47.82
CA VAL A 541 11.01 22.43 48.79
C VAL A 541 9.58 22.53 49.29
N ASN A 542 9.38 22.39 50.59
CA ASN A 542 8.08 22.32 51.27
C ASN A 542 7.15 21.27 50.62
N GLY A 543 7.70 20.09 50.28
CA GLY A 543 6.97 18.99 49.65
C GLY A 543 6.73 19.12 48.14
N ILE A 544 7.11 20.24 47.51
CA ILE A 544 6.93 20.47 46.07
C ILE A 544 8.26 20.28 45.34
N ARG A 545 8.28 19.37 44.34
CA ARG A 545 9.46 19.13 43.50
C ARG A 545 9.83 20.40 42.73
N ILE A 546 11.09 20.78 42.75
CA ILE A 546 11.60 21.90 41.96
C ILE A 546 12.16 21.39 40.62
N ASN A 547 11.92 22.13 39.55
CA ASN A 547 12.40 21.85 38.19
C ASN A 547 13.22 23.02 37.59
N LYS A 548 13.28 24.14 38.32
CA LYS A 548 14.06 25.34 38.00
C LYS A 548 14.53 25.97 39.31
N ARG A 549 15.51 26.87 39.22
CA ARG A 549 16.04 27.66 40.33
C ARG A 549 14.91 28.32 41.14
N ARG A 550 14.87 28.08 42.45
CA ARG A 550 13.82 28.58 43.37
C ARG A 550 14.44 29.35 44.52
N LYS A 551 13.86 30.51 44.86
CA LYS A 551 14.25 31.28 46.06
C LYS A 551 13.75 30.58 47.33
N LEU A 552 14.60 30.47 48.34
CA LEU A 552 14.28 29.92 49.66
C LEU A 552 14.00 31.03 50.67
N LEU A 553 13.13 30.73 51.63
CA LEU A 553 12.86 31.55 52.82
C LEU A 553 13.39 30.87 54.09
N SER A 554 13.69 31.67 55.12
CA SER A 554 14.14 31.13 56.42
C SER A 554 12.99 30.35 57.03
N GLY A 555 13.21 29.08 57.32
CA GLY A 555 12.23 28.12 57.81
C GLY A 555 11.76 27.09 56.78
N ASP A 556 12.12 27.23 55.50
CA ASP A 556 11.75 26.28 54.45
C ASP A 556 12.37 24.89 54.68
N GLU A 557 11.63 23.85 54.28
CA GLU A 557 12.06 22.45 54.36
C GLU A 557 12.50 21.94 52.99
N ILE A 558 13.72 21.42 52.92
CA ILE A 558 14.33 20.83 51.73
C ILE A 558 14.34 19.31 51.92
N ALA A 559 13.86 18.56 50.94
CA ALA A 559 13.97 17.11 50.90
C ALA A 559 14.69 16.64 49.63
N ALA A 560 15.67 15.76 49.80
CA ALA A 560 16.49 15.19 48.74
C ALA A 560 16.95 13.79 49.16
N GLY A 561 16.66 12.76 48.37
CA GLY A 561 16.89 11.37 48.80
C GLY A 561 16.07 11.02 50.06
N ASN A 562 16.75 10.59 51.12
CA ASN A 562 16.24 10.33 52.47
C ASN A 562 16.50 11.51 53.44
N MET A 563 17.16 12.57 52.99
CA MET A 563 17.47 13.74 53.81
C MET A 563 16.28 14.70 53.86
N GLU A 564 15.90 15.12 55.07
CA GLU A 564 15.02 16.26 55.34
C GLU A 564 15.82 17.32 56.10
N ALA A 565 15.91 18.54 55.58
CA ALA A 565 16.62 19.65 56.22
C ALA A 565 15.78 20.91 56.25
N ARG A 566 15.75 21.60 57.40
CA ARG A 566 15.16 22.92 57.52
C ARG A 566 16.26 23.98 57.46
N ILE A 567 16.11 24.96 56.58
CA ILE A 567 17.09 26.04 56.41
C ILE A 567 16.71 27.24 57.29
N LEU A 568 17.66 27.81 58.01
CA LEU A 568 17.47 28.99 58.88
C LEU A 568 18.61 29.99 58.64
N TRP A 569 18.34 31.28 58.78
CA TRP A 569 19.34 32.35 58.84
C TRP A 569 18.81 33.57 59.58
#